data_AF-A0A1G5RFA6-F1
#
_entry.id   AF-A0A1G5RFA6-F1
#
_cell.length_a   1.000
_cell.length_b   1.000
_cell.length_c   1.000
_cell.angle_alpha   90.00
_cell.angle_beta   90.00
_cell.angle_gamma   90.00
#
_symmetry.space_group_name_H-M   'P 1'
#
loop_
_entity.id
_entity.type
_entity.pdbx_description
1 polymer ?
#
loop_
_entity_poly.entity_id
_entity_poly.type
_entity_poly.pdbx_seq_one_letter_code
_entity_poly.pdbx_strand_id
1 'polypeptide(L)'
;MNITHFNFSQRAIQSEKDEKYEIAAALWNKVAEHAKHQVNREWAEYRVELNLKRHSLQERYEQWQADNKQRRKKEREAKQLADALKAHINKVEGL
;
A
#
# COMPACT_ATOMS: atom_id res chain seq x y z
N MET A 1 30.43 15.76 -9.87
CA MET A 1 29.21 15.00 -9.48
C MET A 1 29.07 13.82 -10.43
N ASN A 2 28.78 12.60 -9.96
CA ASN A 2 28.54 11.46 -10.85
C ASN A 2 27.17 11.64 -11.52
N ILE A 3 27.14 11.86 -12.84
CA ILE A 3 25.91 12.15 -13.61
C ILE A 3 24.90 11.02 -13.47
N THR A 4 25.37 9.77 -13.47
CA THR A 4 24.52 8.58 -13.32
C THR A 4 23.85 8.53 -11.94
N HIS A 5 24.62 8.79 -10.88
CA HIS A 5 24.09 8.88 -9.51
C HIS A 5 23.02 9.98 -9.40
N PHE A 6 23.26 11.17 -9.96
CA PHE A 6 22.29 12.27 -9.93
C PHE A 6 21.00 11.93 -10.67
N ASN A 7 21.10 11.36 -11.88
CA ASN A 7 19.94 10.99 -12.69
C ASN A 7 19.06 9.94 -11.99
N PHE A 8 19.66 8.93 -11.36
CA PHE A 8 18.91 7.95 -10.57
C PHE A 8 18.25 8.58 -9.34
N SER A 9 18.95 9.47 -8.62
CA SER A 9 18.40 10.17 -7.46
C SER A 9 17.16 11.01 -7.83
N GLN A 10 17.21 11.76 -8.93
CA GLN A 10 16.06 12.55 -9.39
C GLN A 10 14.85 11.68 -9.72
N ARG A 11 15.07 10.57 -10.42
CA ARG A 11 14.00 9.61 -10.76
C ARG A 11 13.45 8.91 -9.52
N ALA A 12 14.30 8.58 -8.56
CA ALA A 12 13.89 7.97 -7.29
C ALA A 12 12.98 8.93 -6.51
N ILE A 13 13.41 10.20 -6.38
CA ILE A 13 12.61 11.26 -5.73
C ILE A 13 11.26 11.45 -6.42
N GLN A 14 11.22 11.48 -7.75
CA GLN A 14 9.96 11.59 -8.47
C GLN A 14 9.05 10.39 -8.24
N SER A 15 9.61 9.17 -8.23
CA SER A 15 8.84 7.95 -7.95
C SER A 15 8.25 7.95 -6.55
N GLU A 16 8.94 8.52 -5.56
CA GLU A 16 8.37 8.70 -4.21
C GLU A 16 7.21 9.69 -4.18
N LYS A 17 7.31 10.80 -4.92
CA LYS A 17 6.23 11.78 -5.03
C LYS A 17 4.99 11.20 -5.72
N ASP A 18 5.21 10.30 -6.68
CA ASP A 18 4.17 9.55 -7.37
C ASP A 18 3.66 8.35 -6.54
N GLU A 19 4.15 8.14 -5.32
CA GLU A 19 3.85 7.00 -4.45
C GLU A 19 4.19 5.62 -5.06
N LYS A 20 5.08 5.59 -6.06
CA LYS A 20 5.61 4.38 -6.69
C LYS A 20 6.79 3.84 -5.90
N TYR A 21 6.53 3.45 -4.65
CA TYR A 21 7.58 3.16 -3.66
C TYR A 21 8.50 1.98 -4.05
N GLU A 22 7.96 0.92 -4.66
CA GLU A 22 8.79 -0.20 -5.15
C GLU A 22 9.82 0.26 -6.20
N ILE A 23 9.36 1.08 -7.17
CA ILE A 23 10.22 1.66 -8.20
C ILE A 23 11.25 2.63 -7.57
N ALA A 24 10.82 3.42 -6.59
CA ALA A 24 11.72 4.30 -5.85
C ALA A 24 12.83 3.52 -5.14
N ALA A 25 12.49 2.40 -4.48
CA ALA A 25 13.48 1.53 -3.83
C ALA A 25 14.49 0.97 -4.84
N ALA A 26 14.03 0.46 -5.99
CA ALA A 26 14.92 -0.03 -7.05
C ALA A 26 15.85 1.06 -7.59
N LEU A 27 15.37 2.31 -7.71
CA LEU A 27 16.20 3.43 -8.16
C LEU A 27 17.22 3.85 -7.09
N TRP A 28 16.85 3.86 -5.80
CA TRP A 28 17.79 4.14 -4.72
C TRP A 28 18.90 3.09 -4.60
N ASN A 29 18.62 1.81 -4.89
CA ASN A 29 19.69 0.80 -5.00
C ASN A 29 20.73 1.19 -6.05
N LYS A 30 20.29 1.65 -7.24
CA LYS A 30 21.20 2.16 -8.29
C LYS A 30 21.95 3.42 -7.86
N VAL A 31 21.33 4.29 -7.06
CA VAL A 31 22.01 5.45 -6.47
C VAL A 31 23.16 5.00 -5.55
N ALA A 32 22.91 3.99 -4.71
CA ALA A 32 23.90 3.42 -3.80
C ALA A 32 25.07 2.78 -4.56
N GLU A 33 24.79 2.01 -5.61
CA GLU A 33 25.80 1.41 -6.50
C GLU A 33 26.74 2.44 -7.16
N HIS A 34 26.21 3.62 -7.49
CA HIS A 34 26.97 4.69 -8.14
C HIS A 34 27.47 5.79 -7.19
N ALA A 35 27.27 5.63 -5.87
CA ALA A 35 27.70 6.59 -4.88
C ALA A 35 29.22 6.59 -4.72
N LYS A 36 29.84 7.76 -4.88
CA LYS A 36 31.30 7.93 -4.69
C LYS A 36 31.70 7.93 -3.21
N HIS A 37 30.83 8.43 -2.34
CA HIS A 37 31.10 8.61 -0.92
C HIS A 37 30.22 7.67 -0.10
N GLN A 38 30.81 7.07 0.93
CA GLN A 38 30.14 6.12 1.81
C GLN A 38 28.85 6.69 2.41
N VAL A 39 28.88 7.94 2.89
CA VAL A 39 27.68 8.62 3.43
C VAL A 39 26.52 8.70 2.44
N ASN A 40 26.81 8.88 1.14
CA ASN A 40 25.77 8.94 0.11
C ASN A 40 25.22 7.55 -0.21
N ARG A 41 26.07 6.52 -0.11
CA ARG A 41 25.68 5.13 -0.27
C ARG A 41 24.74 4.71 0.87
N GLU A 42 25.15 4.95 2.11
CA GLU A 42 24.37 4.63 3.31
C GLU A 42 23.02 5.36 3.31
N TRP A 43 23.02 6.63 2.90
CA TRP A 43 21.76 7.38 2.76
C TRP A 43 20.85 6.76 1.70
N ALA A 44 21.39 6.34 0.55
CA ALA A 44 20.61 5.66 -0.49
C ALA A 44 20.09 4.30 -0.01
N GLU A 45 20.90 3.51 0.69
CA GLU A 45 20.49 2.23 1.30
C GLU A 45 19.35 2.42 2.32
N TYR A 46 19.43 3.45 3.18
CA TYR A 46 18.33 3.82 4.08
C TYR A 46 17.04 4.14 3.30
N ARG A 47 17.16 4.85 2.18
CA ARG A 47 16.01 5.20 1.33
C ARG A 47 15.40 3.97 0.66
N VAL A 48 16.19 2.95 0.32
CA VAL A 48 15.70 1.66 -0.16
C VAL A 48 14.80 1.04 0.91
N GLU A 49 15.31 0.88 2.13
CA GLU A 49 14.54 0.29 3.24
C GLU A 49 13.25 1.04 3.53
N LEU A 50 13.32 2.37 3.57
CA LEU A 50 12.15 3.22 3.81
C LEU A 50 11.07 3.00 2.75
N ASN A 51 11.45 2.95 1.48
CA ASN A 51 10.50 2.78 0.39
C ASN A 51 9.91 1.37 0.34
N LEU A 52 10.68 0.33 0.65
CA LEU A 52 10.14 -1.03 0.81
C LEU A 52 9.10 -1.11 1.94
N LYS A 53 9.36 -0.46 3.08
CA LYS A 53 8.40 -0.39 4.19
C LYS A 53 7.13 0.35 3.80
N ARG A 54 7.23 1.45 3.04
CA ARG A 54 6.08 2.20 2.52
C ARG A 54 5.26 1.38 1.53
N HIS A 55 5.91 0.71 0.58
CA HIS A 55 5.27 -0.18 -0.37
C HIS A 55 4.48 -1.28 0.35
N SER A 56 5.12 -1.98 1.28
CA SER A 56 4.46 -3.04 2.06
C SER A 56 3.29 -2.52 2.92
N LEU A 57 3.39 -1.30 3.44
CA LEU A 57 2.29 -0.66 4.16
C LEU A 57 1.12 -0.35 3.23
N GLN A 58 1.40 0.15 2.02
CA GLN A 58 0.38 0.44 1.02
C GLN A 58 -0.37 -0.82 0.58
N GLU A 59 0.34 -1.90 0.27
CA GLU A 59 -0.28 -3.19 -0.08
C GLU A 59 -1.20 -3.71 1.04
N ARG A 60 -0.75 -3.65 2.30
CA ARG A 60 -1.59 -4.04 3.45
C ARG A 60 -2.82 -3.16 3.58
N TYR A 61 -2.70 -1.87 3.30
CA TYR A 61 -3.82 -0.94 3.35
C TYR A 61 -4.85 -1.25 2.26
N GLU A 62 -4.41 -1.48 1.03
CA GLU A 62 -5.26 -1.86 -0.10
C GLU A 62 -5.98 -3.19 0.17
N GLN A 63 -5.27 -4.20 0.68
CA GLN A 63 -5.84 -5.47 1.09
C GLN A 63 -6.90 -5.29 2.18
N TRP A 64 -6.59 -4.51 3.22
CA TRP A 64 -7.53 -4.22 4.30
C TRP A 64 -8.79 -3.52 3.78
N GLN A 65 -8.67 -2.58 2.84
CA GLN A 65 -9.83 -1.93 2.22
C GLN A 65 -10.71 -2.94 1.48
N ALA A 66 -10.11 -3.85 0.70
CA ALA A 66 -10.83 -4.89 -0.03
C ALA A 66 -11.58 -5.83 0.94
N ASP A 67 -10.91 -6.30 1.98
CA ASP A 67 -11.49 -7.19 2.98
C ASP A 67 -12.62 -6.50 3.75
N ASN A 68 -12.43 -5.24 4.13
CA ASN A 68 -13.44 -4.46 4.82
C ASN A 68 -14.68 -4.22 3.93
N LYS A 69 -14.49 -3.97 2.63
CA LYS A 69 -15.60 -3.85 1.68
C LYS A 69 -16.39 -5.15 1.57
N GLN A 70 -15.72 -6.30 1.48
CA GLN A 70 -16.37 -7.61 1.46
C GLN A 70 -17.11 -7.91 2.77
N ARG A 71 -16.49 -7.65 3.91
CA ARG A 71 -17.11 -7.84 5.24
C ARG A 71 -18.38 -7.02 5.37
N ARG A 72 -18.34 -5.72 5.02
CA ARG A 72 -19.53 -4.84 5.06
C ARG A 72 -20.64 -5.31 4.13
N LYS A 73 -20.31 -5.90 2.98
CA LYS A 73 -21.31 -6.49 2.07
C LYS A 73 -22.00 -7.68 2.75
N LYS A 74 -21.23 -8.62 3.29
CA LYS A 74 -21.75 -9.81 4.01
C LYS A 74 -22.61 -9.41 5.21
N GLU A 75 -22.17 -8.43 6.00
CA GLU A 75 -22.94 -7.92 7.15
C GLU A 75 -24.29 -7.32 6.73
N ARG A 76 -24.33 -6.60 5.61
CA ARG A 76 -25.58 -6.05 5.07
C ARG A 76 -26.53 -7.14 4.58
N GLU A 77 -26.02 -8.12 3.84
CA GLU A 77 -26.81 -9.25 3.35
C GLU A 77 -27.37 -10.08 4.51
N ALA A 78 -26.55 -10.37 5.53
CA ALA A 78 -26.97 -11.09 6.72
C ALA A 78 -28.07 -10.33 7.48
N LYS A 79 -27.93 -9.00 7.61
CA LYS A 79 -28.96 -8.16 8.22
C LYS A 79 -30.28 -8.19 7.44
N GLN A 80 -30.22 -8.04 6.11
CA GLN A 80 -31.42 -8.10 5.25
C GLN A 80 -32.11 -9.46 5.35
N LEU A 81 -31.36 -10.55 5.38
CA LEU A 81 -31.90 -11.89 5.56
C LEU A 81 -32.58 -12.04 6.93
N ALA A 82 -31.93 -11.59 8.00
CA ALA A 82 -32.49 -11.63 9.34
C ALA A 82 -33.79 -10.81 9.45
N ASP A 83 -33.82 -9.61 8.86
CA ASP A 83 -35.01 -8.75 8.83
C ASP A 83 -36.16 -9.41 8.04
N ALA A 84 -35.87 -10.03 6.89
CA ALA A 84 -36.86 -10.75 6.09
C ALA A 84 -37.41 -11.98 6.82
N LEU A 85 -36.55 -12.76 7.48
CA LEU A 85 -36.95 -13.91 8.29
C LEU A 85 -37.83 -13.47 9.45
N LYS A 86 -37.47 -12.40 10.16
CA LYS A 86 -38.27 -11.83 11.25
C LYS A 86 -39.64 -11.39 10.77
N ALA A 87 -39.71 -10.71 9.62
CA ALA A 87 -40.98 -10.31 9.02
C ALA A 87 -41.86 -11.52 8.64
N HIS A 88 -41.24 -12.57 8.10
CA HIS A 88 -41.96 -13.81 7.75
C HIS A 88 -42.50 -14.52 9.00
N ILE A 89 -41.68 -14.68 10.05
CA ILE A 89 -42.10 -15.28 11.33
C ILE A 89 -43.27 -14.50 11.92
N ASN A 90 -43.16 -13.17 12.04
CA ASN A 90 -44.26 -12.33 12.55
C ASN A 90 -45.55 -12.50 11.74
N LYS A 91 -45.44 -12.69 10.41
CA LYS A 91 -46.61 -12.91 9.54
C LYS A 91 -47.22 -14.31 9.71
N VAL A 92 -46.40 -15.33 9.98
CA VAL A 92 -46.84 -16.73 10.15
C VAL A 92 -47.37 -17.00 11.56
N GLU A 93 -46.80 -16.35 12.59
CA GLU A 93 -47.17 -16.56 13.99
C GLU A 93 -48.41 -15.76 14.44
N GLY A 94 -48.94 -14.85 13.61
CA GLY A 94 -50.28 -14.30 13.78
C GLY A 94 -50.65 -13.86 15.20
N LEU A 95 -49.92 -12.85 15.71
CA LEU A 95 -50.58 -11.67 16.26
C LEU A 95 -50.87 -10.71 15.10
#